data_AF-A0AAV3V7A9-F1
#
_entry.id   AF-A0AAV3V7A9-F1
#
_cell.length_a   1.000
_cell.length_b   1.000
_cell.length_c   1.000
_cell.angle_alpha   90.00
_cell.angle_beta   90.00
_cell.angle_gamma   90.00
#
_symmetry.space_group_name_H-M   'P 1'
#
loop_
_entity.id
_entity.type
_entity.pdbx_description
1 polymer ?
#
loop_
_entity_poly.entity_id
_entity_poly.type
_entity_poly.pdbx_seq_one_letter_code
_entity_poly.pdbx_strand_id
1 'polypeptide(L)'
;MRFLFLSVFFLILGCNSTPNRDDYAKHVNTMGKAFHGENKLAFSFTQSEGIDLRGIHNRDDSTSSTPILYQGGAGLVGMFAQIGAHAAFINSSRNAKLAEEQERADSKISPLINLISGVSIFSLLDRTDSLFVKNNDVDNETLRLKPIFFSNEKMNQVILKLIAWLPDERGRTKNLRYQNMIQVFSPILSEDEHALFIDKDNDDVKRMMARQLNTAIHILQGDLTGRYTGLNEPQNTFTILRNNRSKVVRGSVVDNRCGFQVVQDLHSWYIAFPTETPVQQVTLSSPEQC
;
A
#
# COMPACT_ATOMS: atom_id res chain seq x y z
N MET A 1 -36.05 -14.22 -35.45
CA MET A 1 -35.09 -14.83 -34.50
C MET A 1 -33.62 -14.43 -34.75
N ARG A 2 -33.33 -13.24 -35.32
CA ARG A 2 -31.93 -12.75 -35.50
C ARG A 2 -31.59 -11.54 -34.61
N PHE A 3 -32.56 -10.95 -33.92
CA PHE A 3 -32.37 -9.78 -33.07
C PHE A 3 -32.25 -10.09 -31.57
N LEU A 4 -32.43 -11.36 -31.15
CA LEU A 4 -32.38 -11.73 -29.74
C LEU A 4 -30.95 -12.04 -29.23
N PHE A 5 -29.98 -12.21 -30.15
CA PHE A 5 -28.58 -12.46 -29.80
C PHE A 5 -27.76 -11.18 -29.59
N LEU A 6 -28.27 -10.01 -29.97
CA LEU A 6 -27.52 -8.74 -29.85
C LEU A 6 -27.68 -8.08 -28.47
N SER A 7 -28.72 -8.43 -27.72
CA SER A 7 -29.03 -7.80 -26.41
C SER A 7 -28.20 -8.35 -25.25
N VAL A 8 -27.57 -9.53 -25.40
CA VAL A 8 -26.76 -10.16 -24.34
C VAL A 8 -25.34 -9.62 -24.30
N PHE A 9 -24.83 -9.01 -25.38
CA PHE A 9 -23.46 -8.50 -25.43
C PHE A 9 -23.28 -7.14 -24.75
N PHE A 10 -24.36 -6.39 -24.51
CA PHE A 10 -24.32 -5.06 -23.87
C PHE A 10 -24.30 -5.08 -22.34
N LEU A 11 -24.48 -6.24 -21.69
CA LEU A 11 -24.50 -6.36 -20.22
C LEU A 11 -23.14 -6.68 -19.60
N ILE A 12 -22.05 -6.77 -20.39
CA ILE A 12 -20.70 -7.09 -19.89
C ILE A 12 -19.82 -5.85 -19.71
N LEU A 13 -20.35 -4.64 -19.98
CA LEU A 13 -19.71 -3.39 -19.59
C LEU A 13 -20.11 -3.02 -18.16
N GLY A 14 -19.78 -3.92 -17.22
CA GLY A 14 -19.75 -3.58 -15.81
C GLY A 14 -18.58 -2.65 -15.54
N CYS A 15 -18.83 -1.34 -15.54
CA CYS A 15 -18.02 -0.41 -14.78
C CYS A 15 -18.10 -0.82 -13.29
N ASN A 16 -17.02 -1.39 -12.77
CA ASN A 16 -16.44 -1.00 -11.48
C ASN A 16 -15.16 -1.79 -11.27
N SER A 17 -14.06 -1.06 -11.18
CA SER A 17 -12.77 -1.58 -10.75
C SER A 17 -12.98 -2.30 -9.43
N THR A 18 -12.73 -3.61 -9.44
CA THR A 18 -12.58 -4.37 -8.20
C THR A 18 -11.50 -3.70 -7.36
N PRO A 19 -11.68 -3.50 -6.05
CA PRO A 19 -10.55 -3.20 -5.18
C PRO A 19 -9.62 -4.40 -5.29
N ASN A 20 -8.59 -4.29 -6.13
CA ASN A 20 -7.56 -5.30 -6.16
C ASN A 20 -6.98 -5.36 -4.75
N ARG A 21 -6.50 -6.54 -4.33
CA ARG A 21 -5.55 -6.65 -3.23
C ARG A 21 -4.20 -6.04 -3.64
N ASP A 22 -4.25 -4.82 -4.16
CA ASP A 22 -3.13 -4.06 -4.69
C ASP A 22 -2.44 -3.26 -3.60
N ASP A 23 -2.88 -3.41 -2.35
CA ASP A 23 -2.33 -2.80 -1.13
C ASP A 23 -1.50 -3.79 -0.30
N TYR A 24 -1.13 -4.92 -0.89
CA TYR A 24 -0.36 -6.01 -0.28
C TYR A 24 0.70 -6.52 -1.27
N ALA A 25 1.88 -6.82 -0.75
CA ALA A 25 2.94 -7.49 -1.50
C ALA A 25 3.68 -8.48 -0.59
N LYS A 26 3.95 -9.68 -1.09
CA LYS A 26 4.81 -10.64 -0.38
C LYS A 26 6.26 -10.20 -0.59
N HIS A 27 7.08 -10.27 0.47
CA HIS A 27 8.50 -10.01 0.33
C HIS A 27 9.16 -11.07 -0.58
N VAL A 28 9.90 -10.61 -1.58
CA VAL A 28 10.74 -11.41 -2.47
C VAL A 28 12.04 -10.63 -2.67
N ASN A 29 13.18 -11.28 -2.46
CA ASN A 29 14.47 -10.70 -2.80
C ASN A 29 15.39 -11.82 -3.31
N THR A 30 15.51 -11.92 -4.64
CA THR A 30 16.43 -12.87 -5.30
C THR A 30 17.67 -12.17 -5.85
N MET A 31 17.83 -10.86 -5.61
CA MET A 31 18.92 -10.06 -6.18
C MET A 31 20.26 -10.28 -5.47
N GLY A 32 20.26 -10.94 -4.31
CA GLY A 32 21.48 -11.22 -3.53
C GLY A 32 22.26 -9.96 -3.17
N LYS A 33 23.57 -10.09 -2.92
CA LYS A 33 24.47 -8.96 -2.62
C LYS A 33 24.76 -8.04 -3.82
N ALA A 34 24.22 -8.32 -5.00
CA ALA A 34 24.64 -7.68 -6.26
C ALA A 34 24.11 -6.25 -6.45
N PHE A 35 23.03 -5.85 -5.76
CA PHE A 35 22.55 -4.47 -5.81
C PHE A 35 23.38 -3.53 -4.90
N HIS A 36 24.25 -4.11 -4.07
CA HIS A 36 25.07 -3.40 -3.10
C HIS A 36 26.34 -2.88 -3.77
N GLY A 37 26.25 -1.83 -4.59
CA GLY A 37 27.44 -1.00 -4.87
C GLY A 37 27.59 -0.36 -6.25
N GLU A 38 26.96 -0.86 -7.32
CA GLU A 38 27.31 -0.41 -8.68
C GLU A 38 26.15 0.03 -9.58
N ASN A 39 24.91 -0.40 -9.32
CA ASN A 39 23.76 0.04 -10.11
C ASN A 39 23.21 1.36 -9.59
N LYS A 40 23.11 2.37 -10.47
CA LYS A 40 22.32 3.58 -10.19
C LYS A 40 20.87 3.15 -9.99
N LEU A 41 20.37 3.29 -8.77
CA LEU A 41 18.94 3.09 -8.46
C LEU A 41 18.11 3.99 -9.39
N ALA A 42 17.22 3.38 -10.16
CA ALA A 42 16.24 4.06 -10.99
C ALA A 42 14.83 3.66 -10.54
N PHE A 43 13.98 4.66 -10.32
CA PHE A 43 12.61 4.49 -9.83
C PHE A 43 11.59 4.98 -10.85
N SER A 44 10.43 4.35 -10.90
CA SER A 44 9.27 4.87 -11.63
C SER A 44 7.97 4.63 -10.89
N PHE A 45 7.03 5.55 -10.98
CA PHE A 45 5.68 5.34 -10.49
C PHE A 45 4.82 4.60 -11.52
N THR A 46 4.07 3.61 -11.04
CA THR A 46 3.28 2.72 -11.91
C THR A 46 1.87 3.22 -12.23
N GLN A 47 1.40 4.25 -11.52
CA GLN A 47 0.07 4.82 -11.69
C GLN A 47 0.14 6.17 -12.41
N SER A 48 -1.04 6.73 -12.71
CA SER A 48 -1.18 8.11 -13.18
C SER A 48 -0.43 9.07 -12.25
N GLU A 49 -0.08 10.25 -12.75
CA GLU A 49 0.66 11.25 -11.98
C GLU A 49 -0.07 11.71 -10.69
N GLY A 50 -1.34 11.38 -10.51
CA GLY A 50 -2.10 11.74 -9.31
C GLY A 50 -1.76 10.90 -8.07
N ILE A 51 -2.17 11.40 -6.91
CA ILE A 51 -2.02 10.69 -5.64
C ILE A 51 -3.20 9.74 -5.40
N ASP A 52 -2.91 8.46 -5.13
CA ASP A 52 -3.90 7.44 -4.75
C ASP A 52 -4.16 7.53 -3.23
N LEU A 53 -5.26 8.17 -2.83
CA LEU A 53 -5.70 8.31 -1.44
C LEU A 53 -7.04 7.59 -1.22
N ARG A 54 -7.08 6.69 -0.24
CA ARG A 54 -8.24 5.82 0.05
C ARG A 54 -8.66 5.89 1.52
N GLY A 55 -9.94 5.69 1.80
CA GLY A 55 -10.46 5.51 3.16
C GLY A 55 -10.10 4.13 3.72
N ILE A 56 -9.82 4.06 5.02
CA ILE A 56 -9.62 2.77 5.70
C ILE A 56 -10.98 2.15 6.02
N HIS A 57 -11.34 1.07 5.33
CA HIS A 57 -12.48 0.24 5.72
C HIS A 57 -12.09 -0.75 6.85
N ASN A 58 -13.00 -0.98 7.80
CA ASN A 58 -12.82 -2.03 8.80
C ASN A 58 -13.16 -3.38 8.17
N ARG A 59 -12.14 -4.24 8.02
CA ARG A 59 -12.31 -5.63 7.59
C ARG A 59 -12.99 -6.45 8.69
N ASP A 60 -14.30 -6.59 8.61
CA ASP A 60 -14.95 -7.83 9.05
C ASP A 60 -15.05 -8.74 7.83
N ASP A 61 -14.02 -9.57 7.63
CA ASP A 61 -13.96 -10.57 6.55
C ASP A 61 -14.97 -11.73 6.75
N SER A 62 -15.86 -11.65 7.74
CA SER A 62 -16.93 -12.63 7.98
C SER A 62 -18.10 -12.41 7.02
N THR A 63 -17.91 -12.70 5.73
CA THR A 63 -19.06 -12.96 4.85
C THR A 63 -19.60 -14.34 5.18
N SER A 64 -20.84 -14.41 5.68
CA SER A 64 -21.54 -15.67 5.93
C SER A 64 -21.57 -16.52 4.65
N SER A 65 -20.92 -17.67 4.66
CA SER A 65 -21.06 -18.66 3.60
C SER A 65 -22.49 -19.21 3.62
N THR A 66 -23.32 -18.86 2.64
CA THR A 66 -24.63 -19.47 2.48
C THR A 66 -24.43 -20.92 2.01
N PRO A 67 -24.83 -21.95 2.77
CA PRO A 67 -24.69 -23.33 2.32
C PRO A 67 -25.64 -23.59 1.14
N ILE A 68 -25.10 -24.03 0.00
CA ILE A 68 -25.89 -24.48 -1.15
C ILE A 68 -25.70 -25.99 -1.32
N LEU A 69 -26.79 -26.71 -1.50
CA LEU A 69 -26.80 -28.15 -1.78
C LEU A 69 -26.44 -28.40 -3.25
N TYR A 70 -25.35 -29.11 -3.53
CA TYR A 70 -24.97 -29.49 -4.90
C TYR A 70 -25.85 -30.65 -5.39
N GLN A 71 -26.55 -30.47 -6.52
CA GLN A 71 -27.30 -31.56 -7.15
C GLN A 71 -26.37 -32.44 -7.97
N GLY A 72 -26.10 -33.66 -7.50
CA GLY A 72 -25.23 -34.66 -8.14
C GLY A 72 -25.76 -35.29 -9.43
N GLY A 73 -26.85 -34.78 -10.01
CA GLY A 73 -27.53 -35.40 -11.17
C GLY A 73 -26.80 -35.28 -12.52
N ALA A 74 -25.75 -34.46 -12.61
CA ALA A 74 -25.07 -34.13 -13.87
C ALA A 74 -23.66 -34.76 -14.04
N GLY A 75 -23.27 -35.70 -13.16
CA GLY A 75 -21.94 -36.30 -13.16
C GLY A 75 -20.82 -35.33 -12.74
N LEU A 76 -19.56 -35.80 -12.76
CA LEU A 76 -18.40 -35.04 -12.27
C LEU A 76 -18.20 -33.69 -12.99
N VAL A 77 -18.46 -33.61 -14.30
CA VAL A 77 -18.33 -32.37 -15.09
C VAL A 77 -19.36 -31.32 -14.66
N GLY A 78 -20.61 -31.73 -14.42
CA GLY A 78 -21.65 -30.83 -13.92
C GLY A 78 -21.37 -30.34 -12.50
N MET A 79 -20.78 -31.19 -11.65
CA MET A 79 -20.33 -30.80 -10.32
C MET A 79 -19.21 -29.75 -10.38
N PHE A 80 -18.18 -29.93 -11.22
CA PHE A 80 -17.12 -28.93 -11.39
C PHE A 80 -17.64 -27.59 -11.95
N ALA A 81 -18.58 -27.64 -12.89
CA ALA A 81 -19.23 -26.44 -13.41
C ALA A 81 -20.02 -25.69 -12.33
N GLN A 82 -20.77 -26.41 -11.48
CA GLN A 82 -21.48 -25.82 -10.34
C GLN A 82 -20.53 -25.24 -9.29
N ILE A 83 -19.42 -25.92 -8.99
CA ILE A 83 -18.37 -25.41 -8.08
C ILE A 83 -17.74 -24.15 -8.67
N GLY A 84 -17.39 -24.16 -9.96
CA GLY A 84 -16.81 -23.01 -10.64
C GLY A 84 -17.76 -21.80 -10.67
N ALA A 85 -19.02 -22.02 -11.04
CA ALA A 85 -20.05 -20.98 -11.04
C ALA A 85 -20.31 -20.42 -9.62
N HIS A 86 -20.35 -21.29 -8.61
CA HIS A 86 -20.52 -20.89 -7.22
C HIS A 86 -19.33 -20.08 -6.70
N ALA A 87 -18.09 -20.53 -6.99
CA ALA A 87 -16.88 -19.81 -6.63
C ALA A 87 -16.83 -18.43 -7.31
N ALA A 88 -17.21 -18.36 -8.60
CA ALA A 88 -17.32 -17.10 -9.33
C ALA A 88 -18.38 -16.18 -8.72
N PHE A 89 -19.55 -16.71 -8.34
CA PHE A 89 -20.62 -15.95 -7.72
C PHE A 89 -20.25 -15.43 -6.32
N ILE A 90 -19.66 -16.27 -5.45
CA ILE A 90 -19.15 -15.86 -4.14
C ILE A 90 -18.09 -14.77 -4.31
N ASN A 91 -17.16 -14.96 -5.24
CA ASN A 91 -16.09 -13.99 -5.47
C ASN A 91 -16.66 -12.66 -5.99
N SER A 92 -17.64 -12.71 -6.90
CA SER A 92 -18.35 -11.52 -7.40
C SER A 92 -19.10 -10.79 -6.29
N SER A 93 -19.87 -11.50 -5.47
CA SER A 93 -20.60 -10.93 -4.33
C SER A 93 -19.65 -10.32 -3.29
N ARG A 94 -18.55 -11.01 -2.98
CA ARG A 94 -17.50 -10.51 -2.08
C ARG A 94 -16.83 -9.25 -2.65
N ASN A 95 -16.50 -9.25 -3.94
CA ASN A 95 -15.86 -8.12 -4.60
C ASN A 95 -16.79 -6.90 -4.64
N ALA A 96 -18.08 -7.10 -4.92
CA ALA A 96 -19.08 -6.03 -4.89
C ALA A 96 -19.19 -5.44 -3.47
N LYS A 97 -19.24 -6.29 -2.44
CA LYS A 97 -19.27 -5.84 -1.04
C LYS A 97 -18.01 -5.06 -0.66
N LEU A 98 -16.82 -5.53 -1.05
CA LEU A 98 -15.56 -4.84 -0.79
C LEU A 98 -15.47 -3.49 -1.52
N ALA A 99 -15.96 -3.42 -2.76
CA ALA A 99 -16.03 -2.18 -3.52
C ALA A 99 -16.95 -1.17 -2.84
N GLU A 100 -18.13 -1.61 -2.40
CA GLU A 100 -19.09 -0.78 -1.68
C GLU A 100 -18.53 -0.32 -0.33
N GLU A 101 -17.85 -1.18 0.42
CA GLU A 101 -17.19 -0.81 1.68
C GLU A 101 -16.07 0.20 1.46
N GLN A 102 -15.30 0.07 0.37
CA GLN A 102 -14.28 1.03 0.01
C GLN A 102 -14.89 2.37 -0.41
N GLU A 103 -15.92 2.37 -1.25
CA GLU A 103 -16.64 3.59 -1.66
C GLU A 103 -17.24 4.33 -0.46
N ARG A 104 -17.83 3.59 0.50
CA ARG A 104 -18.30 4.17 1.76
C ARG A 104 -17.15 4.78 2.55
N ALA A 105 -16.01 4.11 2.65
CA ALA A 105 -14.84 4.65 3.36
C ALA A 105 -14.27 5.89 2.66
N ASP A 106 -14.19 5.89 1.34
CA ASP A 106 -13.71 7.01 0.52
C ASP A 106 -14.64 8.22 0.65
N SER A 107 -15.96 8.00 0.69
CA SER A 107 -16.93 9.08 0.87
C SER A 107 -16.72 9.86 2.17
N LYS A 108 -16.33 9.17 3.25
CA LYS A 108 -16.05 9.76 4.57
C LYS A 108 -14.81 10.62 4.60
N ILE A 109 -13.85 10.38 3.70
CA ILE A 109 -12.62 11.16 3.58
C ILE A 109 -12.60 12.05 2.33
N SER A 110 -13.75 12.25 1.69
CA SER A 110 -13.87 13.06 0.49
C SER A 110 -13.30 14.49 0.63
N PRO A 111 -13.32 15.16 1.79
CA PRO A 111 -12.61 16.44 1.95
C PRO A 111 -11.11 16.32 1.65
N LEU A 112 -10.43 15.30 2.19
CA LEU A 112 -9.01 15.05 1.91
C LEU A 112 -8.78 14.65 0.45
N ILE A 113 -9.62 13.79 -0.13
CA ILE A 113 -9.49 13.40 -1.55
C ILE A 113 -9.59 14.63 -2.45
N ASN A 114 -10.52 15.54 -2.16
CA ASN A 114 -10.68 16.77 -2.94
C ASN A 114 -9.50 17.73 -2.78
N LEU A 115 -8.87 17.79 -1.60
CA LEU A 115 -7.69 18.62 -1.33
C LEU A 115 -6.47 18.21 -2.15
N ILE A 116 -6.29 16.90 -2.36
CA ILE A 116 -5.16 16.34 -3.12
C ILE A 116 -5.50 16.10 -4.59
N SER A 117 -6.74 16.37 -5.00
CA SER A 117 -7.18 16.22 -6.39
C SER A 117 -6.36 17.14 -7.30
N GLY A 118 -5.73 16.57 -8.31
CA GLY A 118 -4.86 17.30 -9.25
C GLY A 118 -3.44 17.54 -8.74
N VAL A 119 -3.11 17.15 -7.50
CA VAL A 119 -1.73 17.17 -7.00
C VAL A 119 -0.96 16.00 -7.62
N SER A 120 0.20 16.30 -8.18
CA SER A 120 1.09 15.27 -8.75
C SER A 120 1.88 14.55 -7.65
N ILE A 121 1.98 13.23 -7.70
CA ILE A 121 2.83 12.43 -6.83
C ILE A 121 4.30 12.84 -6.93
N PHE A 122 4.75 13.32 -8.09
CA PHE A 122 6.11 13.83 -8.29
C PHE A 122 6.36 15.13 -7.50
N SER A 123 5.32 15.93 -7.24
CA SER A 123 5.45 17.13 -6.40
C SER A 123 5.70 16.83 -4.92
N LEU A 124 5.50 15.57 -4.50
CA LEU A 124 5.79 15.10 -3.14
C LEU A 124 7.24 14.59 -2.99
N LEU A 125 8.02 14.52 -4.06
CA LEU A 125 9.41 14.10 -4.02
C LEU A 125 10.31 15.27 -3.62
N ASP A 126 11.25 15.01 -2.72
CA ASP A 126 12.31 15.96 -2.40
C ASP A 126 13.51 15.78 -3.36
N ARG A 127 14.74 15.77 -2.83
CA ARG A 127 15.99 15.59 -3.59
C ARG A 127 16.13 14.23 -4.29
N THR A 128 15.18 13.30 -4.09
CA THR A 128 15.17 12.00 -4.75
C THR A 128 14.66 12.03 -6.19
N ASP A 129 14.13 13.17 -6.66
CA ASP A 129 13.61 13.32 -8.03
C ASP A 129 14.63 12.90 -9.11
N SER A 130 15.93 13.11 -8.87
CA SER A 130 16.99 12.68 -9.79
C SER A 130 17.10 11.15 -9.98
N LEU A 131 16.50 10.36 -9.11
CA LEU A 131 16.44 8.89 -9.22
C LEU A 131 15.21 8.41 -10.00
N PHE A 132 14.25 9.31 -10.27
CA PHE A 132 13.04 8.95 -10.98
C PHE A 132 13.24 9.09 -12.48
N VAL A 133 12.93 8.02 -13.20
CA VAL A 133 12.91 8.02 -14.67
C VAL A 133 11.50 8.26 -15.17
N LYS A 134 11.39 8.90 -16.33
CA LYS A 134 10.09 9.10 -16.99
C LYS A 134 9.55 7.76 -17.46
N ASN A 135 8.23 7.65 -17.58
CA ASN A 135 7.56 6.40 -17.98
C ASN A 135 8.07 5.80 -19.31
N ASN A 136 8.56 6.63 -20.23
CA ASN A 136 9.10 6.18 -21.52
C ASN A 136 10.51 5.58 -21.41
N ASP A 137 11.21 5.82 -20.31
CA ASP A 137 12.58 5.35 -20.06
C ASP A 137 12.62 4.15 -19.09
N VAL A 138 11.45 3.61 -18.73
CA VAL A 138 11.32 2.47 -17.82
C VAL A 138 11.78 1.20 -18.51
N ASP A 139 12.84 0.59 -17.97
CA ASP A 139 13.36 -0.69 -18.40
C ASP A 139 13.11 -1.81 -17.36
N ASN A 140 13.77 -2.96 -17.53
CA ASN A 140 13.65 -4.09 -16.62
C ASN A 140 14.48 -3.93 -15.33
N GLU A 141 15.45 -3.01 -15.30
CA GLU A 141 16.27 -2.65 -14.14
C GLU A 141 15.66 -1.50 -13.32
N THR A 142 14.64 -0.83 -13.87
CA THR A 142 13.89 0.21 -13.20
C THR A 142 12.92 -0.38 -12.17
N LEU A 143 13.09 0.02 -10.91
CA LEU A 143 12.24 -0.41 -9.82
C LEU A 143 10.91 0.36 -9.85
N ARG A 144 9.83 -0.41 -9.86
CA ARG A 144 8.46 0.09 -10.02
C ARG A 144 7.84 0.32 -8.65
N LEU A 145 7.31 1.52 -8.45
CA LEU A 145 6.73 1.98 -7.20
C LEU A 145 5.23 2.21 -7.35
N LYS A 146 4.48 1.82 -6.32
CA LYS A 146 3.05 2.08 -6.17
C LYS A 146 2.78 2.61 -4.76
N PRO A 147 2.80 3.93 -4.55
CA PRO A 147 2.35 4.53 -3.31
C PRO A 147 0.82 4.52 -3.25
N ILE A 148 0.27 4.11 -2.12
CA ILE A 148 -1.16 4.20 -1.80
C ILE A 148 -1.26 4.80 -0.40
N PHE A 149 -1.91 5.96 -0.30
CA PHE A 149 -2.17 6.63 0.96
C PHE A 149 -3.54 6.22 1.49
N PHE A 150 -3.64 6.14 2.81
CA PHE A 150 -4.85 5.78 3.51
C PHE A 150 -5.15 6.78 4.60
N SER A 151 -6.42 7.17 4.75
CA SER A 151 -6.88 7.98 5.89
C SER A 151 -7.98 7.26 6.66
N ASN A 152 -8.02 7.46 7.98
CA ASN A 152 -9.17 7.04 8.77
C ASN A 152 -10.36 7.99 8.58
N GLU A 153 -11.54 7.57 9.07
CA GLU A 153 -12.79 8.34 8.93
C GLU A 153 -12.72 9.71 9.62
N LYS A 154 -11.89 9.85 10.64
CA LYS A 154 -11.66 11.11 11.35
C LYS A 154 -10.68 12.04 10.64
N MET A 155 -10.03 11.60 9.56
CA MET A 155 -9.03 12.37 8.81
C MET A 155 -7.83 12.87 9.65
N ASN A 156 -7.60 12.28 10.83
CA ASN A 156 -6.56 12.70 11.77
C ASN A 156 -5.29 11.83 11.71
N GLN A 157 -5.21 10.92 10.74
CA GLN A 157 -4.02 10.11 10.49
C GLN A 157 -3.97 9.70 9.03
N VAL A 158 -2.81 9.87 8.39
CA VAL A 158 -2.51 9.35 7.06
C VAL A 158 -1.51 8.21 7.17
N ILE A 159 -1.67 7.17 6.37
CA ILE A 159 -0.78 6.01 6.34
C ILE A 159 -0.40 5.75 4.89
N LEU A 160 0.89 5.73 4.59
CA LEU A 160 1.39 5.30 3.30
C LEU A 160 1.65 3.79 3.30
N LYS A 161 1.21 3.11 2.25
CA LYS A 161 1.79 1.84 1.82
C LYS A 161 2.49 2.04 0.48
N LEU A 162 3.78 1.78 0.45
CA LEU A 162 4.58 1.75 -0.77
C LEU A 162 4.84 0.30 -1.14
N ILE A 163 4.36 -0.11 -2.32
CA ILE A 163 4.70 -1.39 -2.91
C ILE A 163 5.77 -1.15 -3.96
N ALA A 164 6.90 -1.82 -3.81
CA ALA A 164 8.03 -1.74 -4.72
C ALA A 164 8.27 -3.11 -5.34
N TRP A 165 8.54 -3.16 -6.65
CA TRP A 165 8.91 -4.40 -7.31
C TRP A 165 9.84 -4.19 -8.50
N LEU A 166 10.66 -5.20 -8.75
CA LEU A 166 11.53 -5.30 -9.91
C LEU A 166 11.14 -6.53 -10.74
N PRO A 167 10.79 -6.38 -12.03
CA PRO A 167 10.46 -7.52 -12.88
C PRO A 167 11.69 -8.42 -13.10
N ASP A 168 11.49 -9.59 -13.72
CA ASP A 168 12.61 -10.38 -14.21
C ASP A 168 13.33 -9.69 -15.38
N GLU A 169 14.48 -10.25 -15.77
CA GLU A 169 15.29 -9.78 -16.90
C GLU A 169 14.51 -9.69 -18.23
N ARG A 170 13.38 -10.41 -18.34
CA ARG A 170 12.49 -10.42 -19.51
C ARG A 170 11.28 -9.50 -19.33
N GLY A 171 11.22 -8.72 -18.26
CA GLY A 171 10.12 -7.79 -17.96
C GLY A 171 8.86 -8.46 -17.43
N ARG A 172 8.89 -9.75 -17.08
CA ARG A 172 7.72 -10.49 -16.60
C ARG A 172 7.48 -10.20 -15.12
N THR A 173 6.21 -10.01 -14.76
CA THR A 173 5.77 -9.71 -13.40
C THR A 173 5.44 -10.94 -12.56
N LYS A 174 5.45 -12.14 -13.16
CA LYS A 174 5.16 -13.41 -12.46
C LYS A 174 6.32 -13.86 -11.56
N ASN A 175 7.55 -13.61 -11.98
CA ASN A 175 8.78 -14.01 -11.27
C ASN A 175 9.59 -12.75 -10.94
N LEU A 176 9.19 -12.02 -9.91
CA LEU A 176 9.84 -10.77 -9.54
C LEU A 176 11.24 -11.04 -8.96
N ARG A 177 12.24 -10.26 -9.38
CA ARG A 177 13.57 -10.27 -8.76
C ARG A 177 13.54 -9.66 -7.36
N TYR A 178 12.68 -8.68 -7.19
CA TYR A 178 12.44 -8.02 -5.93
C TYR A 178 10.98 -7.62 -5.79
N GLN A 179 10.44 -7.75 -4.59
CA GLN A 179 9.14 -7.26 -4.21
C GLN A 179 9.15 -6.96 -2.71
N ASN A 180 8.71 -5.78 -2.29
CA ASN A 180 8.55 -5.47 -0.89
C ASN A 180 7.39 -4.51 -0.65
N MET A 181 6.89 -4.49 0.59
CA MET A 181 5.92 -3.52 1.09
C MET A 181 6.53 -2.73 2.24
N ILE A 182 6.46 -1.41 2.13
CA ILE A 182 6.89 -0.48 3.16
C ILE A 182 5.67 0.29 3.62
N GLN A 183 5.46 0.36 4.94
CA GLN A 183 4.35 1.07 5.54
C GLN A 183 4.87 2.23 6.39
N VAL A 184 4.35 3.44 6.20
CA VAL A 184 4.75 4.62 6.97
C VAL A 184 3.51 5.25 7.59
N PHE A 185 3.46 5.34 8.92
CA PHE A 185 2.36 5.94 9.67
C PHE A 185 2.65 7.41 9.96
N SER A 186 1.68 8.30 9.79
CA SER A 186 1.80 9.65 10.35
C SER A 186 1.57 9.61 11.88
N PRO A 187 2.01 10.67 12.60
CA PRO A 187 1.43 10.98 13.90
C PRO A 187 -0.10 11.06 13.82
N ILE A 188 -0.75 10.82 14.95
CA ILE A 188 -2.17 11.09 15.11
C ILE A 188 -2.30 12.57 15.45
N LEU A 189 -3.01 13.31 14.62
CA LEU A 189 -3.23 14.74 14.79
C LEU A 189 -4.17 14.98 15.97
N SER A 190 -3.83 15.97 16.79
CA SER A 190 -4.74 16.60 17.74
C SER A 190 -5.89 17.31 17.02
N GLU A 191 -6.94 17.72 17.75
CA GLU A 191 -8.08 18.43 17.15
C GLU A 191 -7.65 19.75 16.48
N ASP A 192 -6.73 20.49 17.10
CA ASP A 192 -6.22 21.76 16.57
C ASP A 192 -5.40 21.54 15.29
N GLU A 193 -4.52 20.53 15.28
CA GLU A 193 -3.75 20.16 14.09
C GLU A 193 -4.65 19.62 12.98
N HIS A 194 -5.68 18.85 13.32
CA HIS A 194 -6.63 18.31 12.36
C HIS A 194 -7.43 19.42 11.65
N ALA A 195 -7.85 20.46 12.38
CA ALA A 195 -8.55 21.59 11.78
C ALA A 195 -7.69 22.31 10.72
N LEU A 196 -6.39 22.47 10.98
CA LEU A 196 -5.43 23.05 10.04
C LEU A 196 -5.10 22.09 8.88
N PHE A 197 -5.14 20.79 9.14
CA PHE A 197 -4.84 19.75 8.15
C PHE A 197 -5.87 19.68 7.03
N ILE A 198 -7.16 19.85 7.34
CA ILE A 198 -8.23 19.79 6.34
C ILE A 198 -8.55 21.15 5.69
N ASP A 199 -7.74 22.17 5.97
CA ASP A 199 -7.89 23.50 5.38
C ASP A 199 -7.39 23.51 3.93
N LYS A 200 -8.18 24.10 3.02
CA LYS A 200 -7.87 24.19 1.58
C LYS A 200 -6.71 25.14 1.28
N ASP A 201 -6.48 26.11 2.14
CA ASP A 201 -5.42 27.10 1.96
C ASP A 201 -4.08 26.64 2.55
N ASN A 202 -4.03 25.44 3.15
CA ASN A 202 -2.86 24.90 3.81
C ASN A 202 -2.26 23.68 3.06
N ASP A 203 -0.93 23.66 2.97
CA ASP A 203 -0.17 22.58 2.34
C ASP A 203 0.21 21.45 3.33
N ASP A 204 -0.32 21.45 4.55
CA ASP A 204 0.03 20.47 5.59
C ASP A 204 -0.20 19.02 5.19
N VAL A 205 -1.30 18.73 4.48
CA VAL A 205 -1.57 17.38 3.93
C VAL A 205 -0.46 16.97 2.96
N LYS A 206 -0.09 17.87 2.05
CA LYS A 206 0.96 17.60 1.06
C LYS A 206 2.32 17.39 1.75
N ARG A 207 2.66 18.23 2.73
CA ARG A 207 3.89 18.09 3.53
C ARG A 207 3.94 16.75 4.28
N MET A 208 2.83 16.33 4.89
CA MET A 208 2.75 15.04 5.58
C MET A 208 2.94 13.88 4.60
N MET A 209 2.25 13.91 3.46
CA MET A 209 2.35 12.86 2.44
C MET A 209 3.75 12.80 1.81
N ALA A 210 4.37 13.96 1.56
CA ALA A 210 5.76 14.06 1.12
C ALA A 210 6.72 13.44 2.14
N ARG A 211 6.60 13.80 3.42
CA ARG A 211 7.43 13.22 4.49
C ARG A 211 7.32 11.70 4.52
N GLN A 212 6.11 11.15 4.37
CA GLN A 212 5.89 9.71 4.33
C GLN A 212 6.50 9.05 3.09
N LEU A 213 6.29 9.64 1.91
CA LEU A 213 6.80 9.12 0.65
C LEU A 213 8.33 9.09 0.63
N ASN A 214 8.98 10.19 1.02
CA ASN A 214 10.44 10.27 1.07
C ASN A 214 11.02 9.32 2.14
N THR A 215 10.33 9.15 3.28
CA THR A 215 10.71 8.14 4.28
C THR A 215 10.64 6.72 3.70
N ALA A 216 9.56 6.39 2.97
CA ALA A 216 9.42 5.07 2.35
C ALA A 216 10.47 4.81 1.26
N ILE A 217 10.78 5.81 0.43
CA ILE A 217 11.85 5.72 -0.57
C ILE A 217 13.20 5.52 0.12
N HIS A 218 13.46 6.22 1.22
CA HIS A 218 14.71 6.05 1.96
C HIS A 218 14.87 4.65 2.53
N ILE A 219 13.81 4.11 3.15
CA ILE A 219 13.79 2.72 3.65
C ILE A 219 14.04 1.75 2.49
N LEU A 220 13.42 1.99 1.34
CA LEU A 220 13.61 1.15 0.16
C LEU A 220 15.07 1.17 -0.33
N GLN A 221 15.70 2.35 -0.36
CA GLN A 221 17.13 2.49 -0.67
C GLN A 221 17.99 1.74 0.36
N GLY A 222 17.66 1.84 1.65
CA GLY A 222 18.35 1.12 2.72
C GLY A 222 18.27 -0.40 2.54
N ASP A 223 17.10 -0.93 2.18
CA ASP A 223 16.91 -2.35 1.89
C ASP A 223 17.73 -2.80 0.67
N LEU A 224 17.61 -2.07 -0.45
CA LEU A 224 18.28 -2.40 -1.71
C LEU A 224 19.80 -2.27 -1.65
N THR A 225 20.32 -1.37 -0.82
CA THR A 225 21.76 -1.20 -0.60
C THR A 225 22.29 -2.12 0.51
N GLY A 226 21.40 -2.86 1.18
CA GLY A 226 21.76 -3.80 2.25
C GLY A 226 22.04 -3.22 3.60
N ARG A 227 21.72 -1.95 3.84
CA ARG A 227 21.90 -1.29 5.14
C ARG A 227 21.22 -2.08 6.27
N TYR A 228 20.12 -2.77 5.96
CA TYR A 228 19.37 -3.57 6.93
C TYR A 228 19.75 -5.06 6.96
N THR A 229 20.68 -5.51 6.12
CA THR A 229 21.10 -6.91 6.07
C THR A 229 22.12 -7.21 7.16
N GLY A 230 21.91 -8.29 7.92
CA GLY A 230 22.86 -8.75 8.94
C GLY A 230 22.82 -7.96 10.25
N LEU A 231 21.79 -7.14 10.46
CA LEU A 231 21.50 -6.53 11.76
C LEU A 231 21.03 -7.62 12.72
N ASN A 232 21.79 -7.88 13.79
CA ASN A 232 21.43 -8.85 14.84
C ASN A 232 20.60 -8.20 15.95
N GLU A 233 19.60 -7.41 15.56
CA GLU A 233 18.76 -6.66 16.50
C GLU A 233 17.68 -7.56 17.11
N PRO A 234 17.45 -7.48 18.43
CA PRO A 234 16.46 -8.32 19.10
C PRO A 234 15.05 -8.03 18.59
N GLN A 235 14.24 -9.07 18.51
CA GLN A 235 12.83 -8.92 18.17
C GLN A 235 12.05 -8.37 19.37
N ASN A 236 11.27 -7.32 19.13
CA ASN A 236 10.37 -6.71 20.09
C ASN A 236 8.94 -6.73 19.57
N THR A 237 7.98 -6.54 20.48
CA THR A 237 6.56 -6.41 20.16
C THR A 237 6.17 -4.94 20.28
N PHE A 238 5.69 -4.36 19.20
CA PHE A 238 5.25 -2.98 19.08
C PHE A 238 3.74 -2.94 18.96
N THR A 239 3.12 -1.96 19.62
CA THR A 239 1.68 -1.69 19.46
C THR A 239 1.52 -0.39 18.73
N ILE A 240 0.88 -0.45 17.56
CA ILE A 240 0.68 0.67 16.65
C ILE A 240 -0.81 0.97 16.58
N LEU A 241 -1.20 2.23 16.72
CA LEU A 241 -2.57 2.65 16.53
C LEU A 241 -2.89 2.78 15.03
N ARG A 242 -3.91 2.06 14.57
CA ARG A 242 -4.46 2.14 13.23
C ARG A 242 -5.99 2.23 13.31
N ASN A 243 -6.58 3.31 12.81
CA ASN A 243 -8.03 3.49 12.81
C ASN A 243 -8.67 3.34 14.21
N ASN A 244 -8.05 3.95 15.23
CA ASN A 244 -8.45 3.82 16.64
C ASN A 244 -8.44 2.38 17.19
N ARG A 245 -7.78 1.45 16.51
CA ARG A 245 -7.55 0.07 16.96
C ARG A 245 -6.06 -0.20 17.11
N SER A 246 -5.70 -0.92 18.15
CA SER A 246 -4.33 -1.37 18.37
C SER A 246 -3.99 -2.51 17.42
N LYS A 247 -2.95 -2.33 16.60
CA LYS A 247 -2.31 -3.37 15.79
C LYS A 247 -1.00 -3.75 16.46
N VAL A 248 -0.84 -5.04 16.75
CA VAL A 248 0.43 -5.57 17.27
C VAL A 248 1.33 -5.95 16.11
N VAL A 249 2.58 -5.52 16.15
CA VAL A 249 3.63 -5.83 15.18
C VAL A 249 4.81 -6.41 15.96
N ARG A 250 5.33 -7.56 15.53
CA ARG A 250 6.56 -8.13 16.06
C ARG A 250 7.66 -8.00 15.03
N GLY A 251 8.82 -7.52 15.44
CA GLY A 251 9.93 -7.25 14.52
C GLY A 251 11.17 -6.71 15.21
N SER A 252 12.20 -6.41 14.44
CA SER A 252 13.44 -5.81 14.92
C SER A 252 13.53 -4.36 14.44
N VAL A 253 14.02 -3.45 15.30
CA VAL A 253 14.31 -2.07 14.88
C VAL A 253 15.52 -2.11 13.96
N VAL A 254 15.40 -1.53 12.76
CA VAL A 254 16.48 -1.54 11.75
C VAL A 254 17.01 -0.15 11.43
N ASP A 255 16.27 0.91 11.80
CA ASP A 255 16.69 2.29 11.60
C ASP A 255 15.90 3.24 12.53
N ASN A 256 16.46 4.42 12.78
CA ASN A 256 15.74 5.55 13.36
C ASN A 256 16.09 6.79 12.55
N ARG A 257 15.13 7.39 11.85
CA ARG A 257 15.39 8.56 11.00
C ARG A 257 14.16 9.42 10.81
N CYS A 258 14.37 10.73 10.70
CA CYS A 258 13.32 11.72 10.41
C CYS A 258 12.15 11.68 11.39
N GLY A 259 12.43 11.41 12.67
CA GLY A 259 11.40 11.23 13.69
C GLY A 259 10.54 9.98 13.48
N PHE A 260 11.04 8.99 12.73
CA PHE A 260 10.45 7.66 12.61
C PHE A 260 11.40 6.59 13.14
N GLN A 261 10.83 5.62 13.84
CA GLN A 261 11.46 4.34 14.11
C GLN A 261 11.02 3.34 13.04
N VAL A 262 11.97 2.65 12.42
CA VAL A 262 11.73 1.68 11.35
C VAL A 262 11.92 0.28 11.90
N VAL A 263 10.88 -0.54 11.79
CA VAL A 263 10.88 -1.94 12.22
C VAL A 263 10.72 -2.85 11.02
N GLN A 264 11.56 -3.88 10.93
CA GLN A 264 11.34 -4.99 10.02
C GLN A 264 10.51 -6.08 10.73
N ASP A 265 9.33 -6.39 10.19
CA ASP A 265 8.44 -7.40 10.77
C ASP A 265 8.82 -8.84 10.38
N LEU A 266 8.08 -9.82 10.90
CA LEU A 266 8.30 -11.24 10.59
C LEU A 266 8.04 -11.62 9.13
N HIS A 267 7.34 -10.79 8.35
CA HIS A 267 7.14 -10.96 6.91
C HIS A 267 8.22 -10.25 6.09
N SER A 268 9.24 -9.69 6.75
CA SER A 268 10.30 -8.88 6.13
C SER A 268 9.81 -7.56 5.53
N TRP A 269 8.62 -7.10 5.95
CA TRP A 269 8.12 -5.77 5.62
C TRP A 269 8.73 -4.73 6.53
N TYR A 270 8.89 -3.51 6.01
CA TYR A 270 9.34 -2.38 6.81
C TYR A 270 8.16 -1.52 7.23
N ILE A 271 8.10 -1.21 8.52
CA ILE A 271 7.04 -0.43 9.14
C ILE A 271 7.70 0.73 9.89
N ALA A 272 7.42 1.95 9.45
CA ALA A 272 7.89 3.18 10.06
C ALA A 272 6.78 3.84 10.86
N PHE A 273 7.06 4.18 12.11
CA PHE A 273 6.13 4.85 13.02
C PHE A 273 6.81 6.03 13.72
N PRO A 274 6.09 7.13 14.00
CA PRO A 274 6.68 8.34 14.54
C PRO A 274 7.21 8.11 15.96
N THR A 275 8.36 8.72 16.28
CA THR A 275 9.01 8.62 17.59
C THR A 275 8.31 9.45 18.67
N GLU A 276 7.41 10.38 18.29
CA GLU A 276 6.56 11.17 19.20
C GLU A 276 5.19 10.52 19.44
N THR A 277 5.20 9.23 19.75
CA THR A 277 4.16 8.56 20.53
C THR A 277 4.88 8.02 21.76
N PRO A 278 4.38 8.15 23.01
CA PRO A 278 5.15 7.82 24.21
C PRO A 278 5.49 6.33 24.23
N VAL A 279 6.63 6.00 23.63
CA VAL A 279 7.37 4.78 23.88
C VAL A 279 8.27 5.14 25.04
N GLN A 280 7.91 4.69 26.24
CA GLN A 280 8.84 4.65 27.35
C GLN A 280 10.02 3.75 26.96
N GLN A 281 11.03 4.32 26.31
CA GLN A 281 12.39 3.79 26.30
C GLN A 281 13.37 4.96 26.39
N VAL A 282 14.11 4.97 27.50
CA VAL A 282 15.21 5.87 27.82
C VAL A 282 16.39 5.53 26.92
N THR A 283 16.76 6.44 26.01
CA THR A 283 18.17 6.75 25.68
C THR A 283 18.25 7.92 24.69
N LEU A 284 19.13 8.88 24.99
CA LEU A 284 19.44 10.04 24.15
C LEU A 284 20.29 9.64 22.94
N SER A 285 19.91 10.10 21.74
CA SER A 285 20.86 10.36 20.67
C SER A 285 20.40 11.54 19.80
N SER A 286 21.37 12.38 19.46
CA SER A 286 21.30 13.69 18.79
C SER A 286 20.54 13.68 17.44
N PRO A 287 19.88 14.78 17.04
CA PRO A 287 19.16 14.87 15.78
C PRO A 287 20.11 15.06 14.58
N GLU A 288 20.11 14.11 13.64
CA GLU A 288 20.54 14.34 12.26
C GLU A 288 19.37 14.91 11.43
N GLN A 289 19.69 15.88 10.58
CA GLN A 289 18.73 16.72 9.85
C GLN A 289 17.92 15.93 8.82
N CYS A 290 16.61 16.20 8.81
CA CYS A 290 15.59 15.63 7.93
C CYS A 290 15.64 16.26 6.53
#